data_AF-A0A7W1YQ88-F1
#
_entry.id   AF-A0A7W1YQ88-F1
#
_cell.length_a   1.000
_cell.length_b   1.000
_cell.length_c   1.000
_cell.angle_alpha   90.00
_cell.angle_beta   90.00
_cell.angle_gamma   90.00
#
_symmetry.space_group_name_H-M   'P 1'
#
loop_
_entity.id
_entity.type
_entity.pdbx_description
1 polymer ?
#
loop_
_entity_poly.entity_id
_entity_poly.type
_entity_poly.pdbx_seq_one_letter_code
_entity_poly.pdbx_strand_id
1 'polypeptide(L)'
;MKTIETTITVLSDGTIQLPSHSDLIIGEHRAVLVIEEQAIPTPVTERDRATAALRAAGLLAEPTLEMQQLAAESTLTLEEARTILDRTGSQSLSELILEMRGNVHPVA
;
A
#
# COMPACT_ATOMS: atom_id res chain seq x y z
N MET A 1 25.36 27.20 -14.44
CA MET A 1 23.99 26.97 -13.94
C MET A 1 24.14 26.22 -12.62
N LYS A 2 23.74 26.82 -11.49
CA LYS A 2 23.87 26.21 -10.16
C LYS A 2 22.51 25.64 -9.78
N THR A 3 22.45 24.35 -9.47
CA THR A 3 21.24 23.71 -8.93
C THR A 3 21.29 23.85 -7.41
N ILE A 4 20.20 24.31 -6.81
CA ILE A 4 20.03 24.39 -5.36
C ILE A 4 18.93 23.40 -5.01
N GLU A 5 19.29 22.34 -4.28
CA GLU A 5 18.31 21.44 -3.69
C GLU A 5 17.75 22.12 -2.44
N THR A 6 16.42 22.27 -2.39
CA THR A 6 15.74 22.94 -1.29
C THR A 6 14.46 22.21 -0.96
N THR A 7 14.16 22.10 0.35
CA THR A 7 12.91 21.50 0.81
C THR A 7 11.85 22.59 0.83
N ILE A 8 10.86 22.44 -0.04
CA ILE A 8 9.72 23.34 -0.13
C ILE A 8 8.59 22.79 0.76
N THR A 9 8.04 23.64 1.63
CA THR A 9 6.90 23.25 2.47
C THR A 9 5.61 23.73 1.81
N VAL A 10 4.68 22.80 1.58
CA VAL A 10 3.32 23.13 1.15
C VAL A 10 2.42 23.13 2.39
N LEU A 11 1.83 24.28 2.69
CA LEU A 11 0.93 24.45 3.83
C LEU A 11 -0.47 23.94 3.48
N SER A 12 -1.29 23.68 4.51
CA SER A 12 -2.64 23.13 4.37
C SER A 12 -3.64 24.05 3.65
N ASP A 13 -3.32 25.34 3.53
CA ASP A 13 -4.08 26.34 2.77
C ASP A 13 -3.62 26.43 1.29
N GLY A 14 -2.69 25.57 0.88
CA GLY A 14 -2.11 25.56 -0.46
C GLY A 14 -1.00 26.58 -0.68
N THR A 15 -0.60 27.35 0.35
CA THR A 15 0.53 28.27 0.23
C THR A 15 1.86 27.52 0.25
N ILE A 16 2.85 28.07 -0.45
CA ILE A 16 4.16 27.47 -0.62
C ILE A 16 5.20 28.32 0.11
N GLN A 17 5.91 27.73 1.07
CA GLN A 17 7.03 28.38 1.73
C GLN A 17 8.35 27.89 1.14
N LEU A 18 9.10 28.83 0.57
CA LEU A 18 10.47 28.60 0.14
C LEU A 18 11.41 29.15 1.22
N PRO A 19 12.40 28.36 1.68
CA PRO A 19 13.38 28.85 2.63
C PRO A 19 14.26 29.94 1.99
N SER A 20 14.73 30.87 2.81
CA SER A 20 15.62 31.95 2.35
C SER A 20 17.00 31.40 1.99
N HIS A 21 17.44 31.65 0.76
CA HIS A 21 18.76 31.24 0.28
C HIS A 21 19.73 32.41 0.34
N SER A 22 20.53 32.47 1.42
CA SER A 22 21.56 33.50 1.64
C SER A 22 22.78 33.37 0.73
N ASP A 23 22.89 32.26 -0.02
CA ASP A 23 23.94 32.00 -1.00
C ASP A 23 23.56 32.43 -2.43
N LEU A 24 22.36 32.97 -2.62
CA LEU A 24 21.95 33.59 -3.88
C LEU A 24 22.57 34.98 -4.00
N ILE A 25 23.25 35.20 -5.13
CA ILE A 25 23.74 36.53 -5.50
C ILE A 25 22.52 37.44 -5.71
N ILE A 26 22.60 38.69 -5.26
CA ILE A 26 21.54 39.68 -5.50
C ILE A 26 21.34 39.82 -7.02
N GLY A 27 20.12 39.54 -7.48
CA GLY A 27 19.78 39.52 -8.89
C GLY A 27 18.44 38.82 -9.14
N GLU A 28 18.05 38.73 -10.42
CA GLU A 28 16.85 38.01 -10.83
C GLU A 28 17.10 36.50 -10.87
N HIS A 29 16.25 35.73 -10.20
CA HIS A 29 16.30 34.27 -10.17
C HIS A 29 14.96 33.69 -10.59
N ARG A 30 14.99 32.60 -11.37
CA ARG A 30 13.80 31.85 -11.78
C ARG A 30 13.76 30.51 -11.07
N ALA A 31 12.76 30.31 -10.21
CA ALA A 31 12.45 29.01 -9.62
C ALA A 31 11.40 28.28 -10.48
N VAL A 32 11.57 26.97 -10.66
CA VAL A 32 10.59 26.10 -11.34
C VAL A 32 10.22 24.99 -10.36
N LEU A 33 8.96 24.99 -9.93
CA LEU A 33 8.39 23.89 -9.18
C LEU A 33 7.80 22.87 -10.16
N VAL A 34 8.28 21.62 -10.09
CA VAL A 34 7.70 20.50 -10.82
C VAL A 34 6.92 19.66 -9.81
N ILE A 35 5.60 19.64 -9.95
CA ILE A 35 4.73 18.79 -9.14
C ILE A 35 4.38 17.58 -10.01
N GLU A 36 4.84 16.41 -9.63
CA GLU A 36 4.35 15.16 -10.21
C GLU A 36 3.05 14.78 -9.49
N GLU A 37 1.92 14.99 -10.16
CA GLU A 37 0.64 14.53 -9.66
C GLU A 37 0.61 12.99 -9.70
N GLN A 38 0.79 12.36 -8.55
CA GLN A 38 0.49 10.93 -8.40
C GLN A 38 -1.03 10.76 -8.44
N ALA A 39 -1.57 10.52 -9.63
CA ALA A 39 -2.97 10.18 -9.80
C ALA A 39 -3.29 8.95 -8.93
N ILE A 40 -4.11 9.14 -7.90
CA ILE A 40 -4.65 8.03 -7.13
C ILE A 40 -5.61 7.30 -8.08
N PRO A 41 -5.35 6.03 -8.42
CA PRO A 41 -6.21 5.31 -9.36
C PRO A 41 -7.62 5.23 -8.77
N THR A 42 -8.61 5.75 -9.50
CA THR A 42 -10.02 5.61 -9.13
C THR A 42 -10.37 4.12 -9.09
N PRO A 43 -10.89 3.59 -7.96
CA PRO A 43 -11.20 2.18 -7.84
C PRO A 43 -12.31 1.79 -8.83
N VAL A 44 -11.97 0.91 -9.79
CA VAL A 44 -12.83 0.54 -10.93
C VAL A 44 -13.78 -0.60 -10.56
N THR A 45 -13.42 -1.42 -9.57
CA THR A 45 -14.20 -2.56 -9.09
C THR A 45 -14.63 -2.42 -7.64
N GLU A 46 -15.61 -3.23 -7.20
CA GLU A 46 -16.01 -3.30 -5.79
C GLU A 46 -14.87 -3.74 -4.88
N ARG A 47 -14.03 -4.67 -5.35
CA ARG A 47 -12.80 -5.07 -4.68
C ARG A 47 -11.86 -3.88 -4.48
N ASP A 48 -11.69 -3.05 -5.50
CA ASP A 48 -10.82 -1.88 -5.42
C ASP A 48 -11.38 -0.86 -4.41
N ARG A 49 -12.70 -0.66 -4.39
CA ARG A 49 -13.36 0.22 -3.41
C ARG A 49 -13.18 -0.29 -1.99
N ALA A 50 -13.39 -1.59 -1.75
CA ALA A 50 -13.17 -2.20 -0.45
C ALA A 50 -11.71 -2.09 -0.01
N THR A 51 -10.77 -2.34 -0.93
CA THR A 51 -9.32 -2.21 -0.66
C THR A 51 -8.95 -0.76 -0.33
N ALA A 52 -9.47 0.21 -1.07
CA ALA A 52 -9.24 1.63 -0.82
C ALA A 52 -9.81 2.06 0.53
N ALA A 53 -11.02 1.60 0.90
CA ALA A 53 -11.64 1.89 2.20
C ALA A 53 -10.83 1.30 3.36
N LEU A 54 -10.37 0.05 3.23
CA LEU A 54 -9.52 -0.60 4.24
C LEU A 54 -8.17 0.10 4.39
N ARG A 55 -7.55 0.52 3.28
CA ARG A 55 -6.30 1.30 3.30
C ARG A 55 -6.49 2.65 3.97
N ALA A 56 -7.55 3.38 3.63
CA ALA A 56 -7.87 4.68 4.23
C ALA A 56 -8.15 4.57 5.74
N ALA A 57 -8.71 3.44 6.19
CA ALA A 57 -8.93 3.15 7.60
C ALA A 57 -7.68 2.63 8.35
N GLY A 58 -6.54 2.44 7.66
CA GLY A 58 -5.34 1.83 8.24
C GLY A 58 -5.52 0.36 8.65
N LEU A 59 -6.55 -0.32 8.12
CA LEU A 59 -6.89 -1.71 8.42
C LEU A 59 -6.31 -2.70 7.41
N LEU A 60 -5.75 -2.20 6.30
CA LEU A 60 -5.08 -3.02 5.31
C LEU A 60 -3.64 -3.29 5.77
N ALA A 61 -3.36 -4.52 6.20
CA ALA A 61 -2.01 -4.95 6.52
C ALA A 61 -1.23 -5.27 5.23
N GLU A 62 -0.03 -4.72 5.09
CA GLU A 62 0.90 -5.13 4.04
C GLU A 62 1.78 -6.29 4.53
N PRO A 63 2.05 -7.30 3.68
CA PRO A 63 2.90 -8.42 4.05
C PRO A 63 4.35 -7.94 4.24
N THR A 64 4.97 -8.30 5.36
CA THR A 64 6.37 -7.98 5.64
C THR A 64 7.31 -8.71 4.67
N LEU A 65 8.56 -8.27 4.56
CA LEU A 65 9.57 -8.93 3.72
C LEU A 65 9.72 -10.42 4.08
N GLU A 66 9.70 -10.74 5.37
CA GLU A 66 9.74 -12.12 5.87
C GLU A 66 8.52 -12.93 5.41
N MET A 67 7.31 -12.36 5.50
CA MET A 67 6.10 -13.02 4.99
C MET A 67 6.15 -13.25 3.48
N GLN A 68 6.75 -12.33 2.72
CA GLN A 68 6.92 -12.48 1.27
C GLN A 68 7.94 -13.58 0.94
N GLN A 69 9.02 -13.70 1.70
CA GLN A 69 10.01 -14.78 1.56
C GLN A 69 9.40 -16.14 1.88
N LEU A 70 8.66 -16.24 2.98
CA LEU A 70 7.90 -17.45 3.34
C LEU A 70 6.87 -17.83 2.26
N ALA A 71 6.18 -16.84 1.68
CA ALA A 71 5.25 -17.08 0.58
C ALA A 71 5.97 -17.57 -0.69
N ALA A 72 7.19 -17.11 -0.96
CA ALA A 72 8.01 -17.55 -2.09
C ALA A 72 8.52 -19.00 -1.91
N GLU A 73 8.71 -19.44 -0.66
CA GLU A 73 9.07 -20.82 -0.31
C GLU A 73 7.84 -21.75 -0.25
N SER A 74 6.62 -21.21 -0.40
CA SER A 74 5.39 -21.99 -0.38
C SER A 74 5.33 -22.96 -1.56
N THR A 75 5.05 -24.23 -1.26
CA THR A 75 4.78 -25.26 -2.27
C THR A 75 3.36 -25.19 -2.83
N LEU A 76 2.47 -24.44 -2.18
CA LEU A 76 1.09 -24.23 -2.61
C LEU A 76 1.03 -23.04 -3.55
N THR A 77 0.48 -23.25 -4.75
CA THR A 77 0.28 -22.17 -5.72
C THR A 77 -0.90 -21.28 -5.32
N LEU A 78 -0.91 -20.04 -5.84
CA LEU A 78 -1.99 -19.09 -5.58
C LEU A 78 -3.35 -19.61 -6.10
N GLU A 79 -3.35 -20.34 -7.22
CA GLU A 79 -4.56 -20.91 -7.82
C GLU A 79 -5.13 -22.05 -6.97
N GLU A 80 -4.27 -22.92 -6.43
CA GLU A 80 -4.68 -23.98 -5.49
C GLU A 80 -5.23 -23.38 -4.20
N ALA A 81 -4.55 -22.37 -3.64
CA ALA A 81 -5.02 -21.65 -2.46
C ALA A 81 -6.41 -21.04 -2.70
N ARG A 82 -6.61 -20.41 -3.86
CA ARG A 82 -7.91 -19.85 -4.26
C ARG A 82 -8.98 -20.92 -4.40
N THR A 83 -8.65 -22.05 -5.04
CA THR A 83 -9.58 -23.17 -5.22
C THR A 83 -10.05 -23.73 -3.87
N ILE A 84 -9.14 -23.84 -2.91
CA ILE A 84 -9.46 -24.30 -1.54
C ILE A 84 -10.41 -23.31 -0.86
N LEU A 85 -10.12 -22.00 -0.93
CA LEU A 85 -10.94 -20.94 -0.33
C LEU A 85 -12.31 -20.80 -0.99
N ASP A 86 -12.39 -20.89 -2.31
CA ASP A 86 -13.65 -20.78 -3.06
C ASP A 86 -14.57 -21.99 -2.77
N ARG A 87 -14.00 -23.18 -2.52
CA ARG A 87 -14.76 -24.39 -2.14
C ARG A 87 -15.41 -24.26 -0.75
N THR A 88 -14.79 -23.52 0.16
CA THR A 88 -15.15 -23.49 1.58
C THR A 88 -16.08 -22.34 1.94
N GLY A 89 -16.84 -21.76 1.00
CA GLY A 89 -17.61 -20.51 1.17
C GLY A 89 -18.49 -20.32 2.43
N SER A 90 -18.69 -21.33 3.28
CA SER A 90 -19.33 -21.23 4.61
C SER A 90 -18.42 -21.55 5.81
N GLN A 91 -17.24 -22.13 5.60
CA GLN A 91 -16.27 -22.52 6.62
C GLN A 91 -15.31 -21.35 6.88
N SER A 92 -15.07 -21.06 8.15
CA SER A 92 -14.11 -20.03 8.54
C SER A 92 -12.68 -20.43 8.17
N LEU A 93 -11.82 -19.44 7.90
CA LEU A 93 -10.40 -19.68 7.63
C LEU A 93 -9.73 -20.48 8.76
N SER A 94 -10.15 -20.25 10.00
CA SER A 94 -9.67 -20.99 11.17
C SER A 94 -10.03 -22.47 11.13
N GLU A 95 -11.27 -22.82 10.74
CA GLU A 95 -11.70 -24.21 10.58
C GLU A 95 -10.95 -24.89 9.43
N LEU A 96 -10.74 -24.18 8.33
CA LEU A 96 -9.99 -24.69 7.18
C LEU A 96 -8.53 -24.99 7.52
N ILE A 97 -7.87 -24.11 8.27
CA ILE A 97 -6.49 -24.33 8.76
C ILE A 97 -6.43 -25.52 9.75
N LEU A 98 -7.48 -25.73 10.56
CA LEU A 98 -7.55 -26.88 11.46
C LEU A 98 -7.72 -28.19 10.69
N GLU A 99 -8.56 -28.20 9.65
CA GLU A 99 -8.76 -29.34 8.76
C GLU A 99 -7.48 -29.69 7.99
N MET A 100 -6.81 -28.69 7.40
CA MET A 100 -5.53 -28.88 6.70
C MET A 100 -4.41 -29.40 7.62
N ARG A 101 -4.48 -29.11 8.93
CA ARG A 101 -3.55 -29.65 9.94
C ARG A 101 -3.96 -31.01 10.50
N GLY A 102 -5.06 -31.60 10.02
CA GLY A 102 -5.57 -32.89 10.49
C GLY A 102 -6.23 -32.87 11.87
N ASN A 103 -6.59 -31.68 12.39
CA ASN A 103 -7.13 -31.49 13.74
C ASN A 103 -8.66 -31.36 13.76
N VAL A 104 -9.38 -32.14 12.94
CA VAL A 104 -10.85 -32.14 12.97
C VAL A 104 -11.33 -32.91 14.21
N HIS A 105 -11.91 -32.19 15.18
CA HIS A 105 -12.77 -32.84 16.18
C HIS A 105 -14.06 -33.31 15.47
N PRO A 106 -14.48 -34.57 15.61
CA PRO A 106 -15.80 -34.97 15.18
C PRO A 106 -16.83 -34.32 16.12
N VAL A 107 -17.61 -33.38 15.60
CA VAL A 107 -18.84 -32.94 16.27
C VAL A 107 -19.86 -34.07 16.07
N ALA A 108 -20.06 -34.86 17.11
CA ALA A 108 -21.16 -35.81 17.26
C ALA A 108 -22.43 -35.10 17.75
#